data_AF-A0A246BCM7-F1
#
_entry.id   AF-A0A246BCM7-F1
#
_cell.length_a   1.000
_cell.length_b   1.000
_cell.length_c   1.000
_cell.angle_alpha   90.00
_cell.angle_beta   90.00
_cell.angle_gamma   90.00
#
_symmetry.space_group_name_H-M   'P 1'
#
loop_
_entity.id
_entity.type
_entity.pdbx_description
1 polymer ?
#
loop_
_entity_poly.entity_id
_entity_poly.type
_entity_poly.pdbx_seq_one_letter_code
_entity_poly.pdbx_strand_id
1 'polypeptide(L)'
;MKTIPANKTGNAIFDLSALGLAPGSYYTRIRYSSNPNLGPTGYASDGEVEDHLIKVDRNYYNILGTIYQDNNGVIPDGTAMYNVTVNLYDVTGNLVDTTLSNFEGQYMFTGLTGGNTKYTVEVVAPSSYQHVSSTDTTPLDGITEVSVIGQNVTEVNFGLYFDLCYKTPPVITGGLPTNHGITNLGRAGKDNGNWPMIRTGAWTALESKTKGFVINRVAANFEPPLDDGQIPAIIEPAKGMMVYDTTNHCLKIYDGVAWKCFNVQSCPPIN
;
A
#
# COMPACT_ATOMS: atom_id res chain seq x y z
N MET A 1 -25.33 8.84 -3.25
CA MET A 1 -24.73 9.37 -2.01
C MET A 1 -23.52 8.49 -1.71
N LYS A 2 -22.28 8.96 -1.92
CA LYS A 2 -21.08 8.22 -1.52
C LYS A 2 -20.66 8.73 -0.15
N THR A 3 -20.64 7.85 0.84
CA THR A 3 -20.25 8.16 2.22
C THR A 3 -18.83 7.67 2.45
N ILE A 4 -17.93 8.54 2.88
CA ILE A 4 -16.62 8.13 3.39
C ILE A 4 -16.87 7.61 4.82
N PRO A 5 -16.45 6.37 5.16
CA PRO A 5 -16.62 5.84 6.52
C PRO A 5 -15.92 6.71 7.57
N ALA A 6 -16.47 6.75 8.78
CA ALA A 6 -15.85 7.47 9.90
C ALA A 6 -14.41 7.00 10.15
N ASN A 7 -13.53 7.95 10.50
CA ASN A 7 -12.10 7.71 10.79
C ASN A 7 -11.30 7.14 9.60
N LYS A 8 -11.73 7.40 8.37
CA LYS A 8 -10.98 7.11 7.15
C LYS A 8 -10.77 8.38 6.35
N THR A 9 -9.56 8.58 5.86
CA THR A 9 -9.29 9.48 4.73
C THR A 9 -9.60 8.71 3.45
N GLY A 10 -10.24 9.37 2.49
CA GLY A 10 -10.61 8.73 1.23
C GLY A 10 -11.08 9.74 0.20
N ASN A 11 -11.11 9.31 -1.05
CA ASN A 11 -11.56 10.12 -2.16
C ASN A 11 -13.04 9.81 -2.46
N ALA A 12 -13.91 10.82 -2.38
CA ALA A 12 -15.27 10.71 -2.88
C ALA A 12 -15.29 11.10 -4.36
N ILE A 13 -15.37 10.10 -5.24
CA ILE A 13 -15.48 10.34 -6.70
C ILE A 13 -16.93 10.67 -7.05
N PHE A 14 -17.17 11.93 -7.43
CA PHE A 14 -18.40 12.36 -8.08
C PHE A 14 -18.34 12.03 -9.57
N ASP A 15 -19.15 11.06 -9.99
CA ASP A 15 -19.27 10.72 -11.40
C ASP A 15 -20.30 11.65 -12.07
N LEU A 16 -19.80 12.55 -12.92
CA LEU A 16 -20.61 13.51 -13.68
C LEU A 16 -21.03 12.95 -15.05
N SER A 17 -20.58 11.75 -15.43
CA SER A 17 -20.81 11.19 -16.77
C SER A 17 -22.30 10.96 -17.08
N ALA A 18 -23.10 10.64 -16.06
CA ALA A 18 -24.54 10.42 -16.20
C ALA A 18 -25.36 11.70 -16.42
N LEU A 19 -24.76 12.89 -16.24
CA LEU A 19 -25.49 14.17 -16.29
C LEU A 19 -25.60 14.75 -17.71
N GLY A 20 -24.92 14.17 -18.71
CA GLY A 20 -25.01 14.62 -20.11
C GLY A 20 -24.64 16.10 -20.30
N LEU A 21 -23.72 16.64 -19.49
CA LEU A 21 -23.37 18.05 -19.51
C LEU A 21 -22.72 18.43 -20.85
N ALA A 22 -23.19 19.53 -21.45
CA ALA A 22 -22.51 20.13 -22.59
C ALA A 22 -21.18 20.78 -22.13
N PRO A 23 -20.22 21.03 -23.03
CA PRO A 23 -19.03 21.77 -22.65
C PRO A 23 -19.35 23.16 -22.11
N GLY A 24 -18.69 23.53 -21.02
CA GLY A 24 -18.94 24.78 -20.33
C GLY A 24 -18.33 24.82 -18.94
N SER A 25 -18.50 25.96 -18.29
CA SER A 25 -18.13 26.15 -16.88
C SER A 25 -19.35 25.84 -16.01
N TYR A 26 -19.14 24.94 -15.07
CA TYR A 26 -20.11 24.49 -14.07
C TYR A 26 -19.53 24.76 -12.69
N TYR A 27 -20.38 24.72 -11.67
CA TYR A 27 -19.93 24.79 -10.28
C TYR A 27 -20.51 23.60 -9.53
N THR A 28 -19.66 22.87 -8.82
CA THR A 28 -20.12 21.87 -7.85
C THR A 28 -20.06 22.47 -6.47
N ARG A 29 -21.17 22.32 -5.74
CA ARG A 29 -21.25 22.65 -4.33
C ARG A 29 -21.07 21.39 -3.50
N ILE A 30 -20.06 21.37 -2.65
CA ILE A 30 -19.88 20.33 -1.63
C ILE A 30 -20.33 20.90 -0.30
N ARG A 31 -21.16 20.13 0.42
CA ARG A 31 -21.65 20.49 1.75
C ARG A 31 -21.26 19.38 2.72
N TYR A 32 -20.38 19.68 3.65
CA TYR A 32 -19.98 18.77 4.72
C TYR A 32 -20.72 19.16 5.99
N SER A 33 -21.41 18.22 6.63
CA SER A 33 -22.25 18.47 7.82
C SER A 33 -22.69 17.13 8.43
N SER A 34 -22.94 17.09 9.75
CA SER A 34 -23.55 15.91 10.36
C SER A 34 -25.07 15.83 10.12
N ASN A 35 -25.69 16.93 9.66
CA ASN A 35 -27.11 16.96 9.33
C ASN A 35 -27.39 16.29 7.97
N PRO A 36 -28.30 15.30 7.93
CA PRO A 36 -28.64 14.63 6.69
C PRO A 36 -29.52 15.51 5.77
N ASN A 37 -29.56 15.17 4.48
CA ASN A 37 -30.49 15.73 3.49
C ASN A 37 -30.43 17.26 3.31
N LEU A 38 -29.24 17.86 3.41
CA LEU A 38 -29.05 19.26 3.05
C LEU A 38 -29.48 19.52 1.60
N GLY A 39 -30.25 20.60 1.39
CA GLY A 39 -30.67 21.02 0.06
C GLY A 39 -29.51 21.52 -0.81
N PRO A 40 -29.75 21.80 -2.10
CA PRO A 40 -28.72 22.35 -3.00
C PRO A 40 -28.30 23.78 -2.63
N THR A 41 -29.09 24.48 -1.81
CA THR A 41 -28.82 25.82 -1.30
C THR A 41 -28.98 25.89 0.23
N GLY A 42 -28.51 26.98 0.84
CA GLY A 42 -28.60 27.23 2.28
C GLY A 42 -27.31 26.92 3.05
N TYR A 43 -27.33 27.21 4.36
CA TYR A 43 -26.17 27.08 5.25
C TYR A 43 -26.07 25.67 5.85
N ALA A 44 -24.84 25.15 6.00
CA ALA A 44 -24.54 23.91 6.71
C ALA A 44 -24.26 24.27 8.17
N SER A 45 -25.20 23.99 9.07
CA SER A 45 -25.22 24.54 10.44
C SER A 45 -24.05 24.16 11.33
N ASP A 46 -23.41 23.04 11.05
CA ASP A 46 -22.35 22.40 11.83
C ASP A 46 -21.20 21.94 10.92
N GLY A 47 -21.04 22.56 9.76
CA GLY A 47 -19.98 22.19 8.82
C GLY A 47 -19.68 23.27 7.79
N GLU A 48 -19.30 22.87 6.59
CA GLU A 48 -18.69 23.75 5.58
C GLU A 48 -19.41 23.62 4.22
N VAL A 49 -19.40 24.72 3.46
CA VAL A 49 -19.95 24.79 2.11
C VAL A 49 -18.89 25.36 1.19
N GLU A 50 -18.45 24.56 0.21
CA GLU A 50 -17.45 24.96 -0.77
C GLU A 50 -18.02 24.85 -2.19
N ASP A 51 -17.72 25.86 -3.01
CA ASP A 51 -18.08 25.90 -4.43
C ASP A 51 -16.81 25.78 -5.28
N HIS A 52 -16.77 24.76 -6.12
CA HIS A 52 -15.64 24.51 -7.02
C HIS A 52 -16.07 24.67 -8.46
N LEU A 53 -15.32 25.48 -9.21
CA LEU A 53 -15.46 25.58 -10.67
C LEU A 53 -15.04 24.24 -11.30
N ILE A 54 -15.93 23.67 -12.10
CA ILE A 54 -15.65 22.52 -12.96
C ILE A 54 -15.79 22.96 -14.41
N LYS A 55 -14.75 22.75 -15.21
CA LYS A 55 -14.85 22.90 -16.66
C LYS A 55 -15.14 21.54 -17.27
N VAL A 56 -16.27 21.45 -17.95
CA VAL A 56 -16.59 20.32 -18.82
C VAL A 56 -16.10 20.72 -20.20
N ASP A 57 -15.12 20.01 -20.74
CA ASP A 57 -14.72 20.14 -22.15
C ASP A 57 -14.96 18.82 -22.87
N ARG A 58 -15.01 18.91 -24.20
CA ARG A 58 -15.44 17.82 -25.07
C ARG A 58 -14.39 16.72 -25.31
N ASN A 59 -13.15 16.83 -24.79
CA ASN A 59 -12.01 16.00 -25.23
C ASN A 59 -11.00 15.67 -24.12
N TYR A 60 -11.46 15.43 -22.90
CA TYR A 60 -10.60 14.91 -21.84
C TYR A 60 -10.75 13.39 -21.71
N TYR A 61 -9.62 12.72 -21.66
CA TYR A 61 -9.53 11.28 -21.51
C TYR A 61 -8.75 10.95 -20.24
N ASN A 62 -8.91 9.70 -19.80
CA ASN A 62 -8.24 9.19 -18.62
C ASN A 62 -7.31 8.03 -19.00
N ILE A 63 -6.23 7.88 -18.25
CA ILE A 63 -5.40 6.68 -18.23
C ILE A 63 -5.63 5.97 -16.91
N LEU A 64 -5.98 4.68 -16.96
CA LEU A 64 -6.26 3.85 -15.80
C LEU A 64 -5.41 2.58 -15.83
N GLY A 65 -4.96 2.17 -14.65
CA GLY A 65 -4.17 0.95 -14.48
C GLY A 65 -4.17 0.47 -13.05
N THR A 66 -3.61 -0.72 -12.85
CA THR A 66 -3.47 -1.37 -11.54
C THR A 66 -2.04 -1.83 -11.32
N ILE A 67 -1.52 -1.63 -10.11
CA ILE A 67 -0.21 -2.10 -9.68
C ILE A 67 -0.38 -3.37 -8.85
N TYR A 68 0.33 -4.42 -9.24
CA TYR A 68 0.28 -5.73 -8.61
C TYR A 68 1.63 -6.13 -8.01
N GLN A 69 1.58 -6.88 -6.91
CA GLN A 69 2.67 -7.70 -6.46
C GLN A 69 2.63 -8.99 -7.27
N ASP A 70 3.43 -9.03 -8.33
CA ASP A 70 3.47 -10.13 -9.28
C ASP A 70 4.63 -11.08 -8.95
N ASN A 71 4.29 -12.27 -8.44
CA ASN A 71 5.28 -13.28 -8.07
C ASN A 71 5.65 -14.22 -9.22
N ASN A 72 4.93 -14.16 -10.35
CA ASN A 72 5.20 -15.02 -11.50
C ASN A 72 5.96 -14.28 -12.62
N GLY A 73 5.87 -12.95 -12.67
CA GLY A 73 6.59 -12.09 -13.61
C GLY A 73 6.12 -12.24 -15.05
N VAL A 74 4.88 -12.64 -15.28
CA VAL A 74 4.32 -12.89 -16.62
C VAL A 74 3.21 -11.89 -16.92
N ILE A 75 2.09 -12.00 -16.23
CA ILE A 75 0.95 -11.09 -16.38
C ILE A 75 0.81 -10.33 -15.07
N PRO A 76 0.63 -9.00 -15.10
CA PRO A 76 0.27 -8.26 -13.89
C PRO A 76 -1.11 -8.69 -13.36
N ASP A 77 -1.17 -9.77 -12.60
CA ASP A 77 -2.41 -10.39 -12.08
C ASP A 77 -2.34 -10.79 -10.60
N GLY A 78 -1.29 -10.34 -9.91
CA GLY A 78 -1.01 -10.67 -8.52
C GLY A 78 -1.87 -9.94 -7.48
N THR A 79 -1.31 -9.70 -6.31
CA THR A 79 -2.03 -8.97 -5.24
C THR A 79 -1.93 -7.47 -5.45
N ALA A 80 -3.02 -6.72 -5.36
CA ALA A 80 -3.01 -5.26 -5.47
C ALA A 80 -2.01 -4.58 -4.51
N MET A 81 -1.25 -3.61 -5.00
CA MET A 81 -0.27 -2.85 -4.23
C MET A 81 -0.74 -1.43 -3.92
N TYR A 82 -0.86 -1.12 -2.63
CA TYR A 82 -1.24 0.20 -2.14
C TYR A 82 -0.04 1.16 -2.08
N ASN A 83 -0.28 2.45 -2.36
CA ASN A 83 0.63 3.55 -2.11
C ASN A 83 1.94 3.47 -2.92
N VAL A 84 1.85 3.00 -4.17
CA VAL A 84 2.94 3.03 -5.15
C VAL A 84 2.84 4.29 -5.98
N THR A 85 3.95 5.00 -6.14
CA THR A 85 4.02 6.24 -6.93
C THR A 85 3.98 5.94 -8.43
N VAL A 86 3.12 6.64 -9.14
CA VAL A 86 2.99 6.57 -10.60
C VAL A 86 3.08 7.98 -11.17
N ASN A 87 3.98 8.18 -12.14
CA ASN A 87 4.20 9.44 -12.83
C ASN A 87 3.63 9.37 -14.26
N LEU A 88 3.20 10.51 -14.76
CA LEU A 88 2.77 10.69 -16.14
C LEU A 88 3.64 11.75 -16.81
N TYR A 89 4.22 11.42 -17.96
CA TYR A 89 4.98 12.33 -18.79
C TYR A 89 4.30 12.56 -20.14
N ASP A 90 4.48 13.76 -20.69
CA ASP A 90 4.06 14.09 -22.05
C ASP A 90 5.04 13.53 -23.10
N VAL A 91 4.68 13.68 -24.38
CA VAL A 91 5.50 13.22 -25.53
C VAL A 91 6.89 13.85 -25.59
N THR A 92 7.12 14.98 -24.89
CA THR A 92 8.42 15.65 -24.82
C THR A 92 9.22 15.27 -23.58
N GLY A 93 8.67 14.42 -22.72
CA GLY A 93 9.30 13.95 -21.49
C GLY A 93 9.11 14.86 -20.27
N ASN A 94 8.21 15.85 -20.33
CA ASN A 94 7.91 16.67 -19.15
C ASN A 94 6.93 15.94 -18.23
N LEU A 95 7.14 16.06 -16.92
CA LEU A 95 6.19 15.55 -15.92
C LEU A 95 4.89 16.34 -15.99
N VAL A 96 3.79 15.64 -16.27
CA VAL A 96 2.43 16.18 -16.34
C VAL A 96 1.75 16.06 -14.98
N ASP A 97 1.85 14.89 -14.35
CA ASP A 97 1.18 14.60 -13.09
C ASP A 97 1.84 13.42 -12.35
N THR A 98 1.57 13.32 -11.05
CA THR A 98 2.00 12.21 -10.18
C THR A 98 0.83 11.80 -9.29
N THR A 99 0.59 10.50 -9.20
CA THR A 99 -0.45 9.93 -8.35
C THR A 99 0.07 8.73 -7.54
N LEU A 100 -0.76 8.22 -6.63
CA LEU A 100 -0.49 7.04 -5.83
C LEU A 100 -1.56 5.98 -6.10
N SER A 101 -1.16 4.71 -6.16
CA SER A 101 -2.12 3.62 -6.22
C SER A 101 -2.97 3.55 -4.94
N ASN A 102 -4.27 3.29 -5.10
CA ASN A 102 -5.23 3.14 -4.00
C ASN A 102 -5.14 1.73 -3.36
N PHE A 103 -5.98 1.43 -2.37
CA PHE A 103 -5.95 0.14 -1.65
C PHE A 103 -6.31 -1.07 -2.52
N GLU A 104 -6.93 -0.84 -3.69
CA GLU A 104 -7.20 -1.84 -4.71
C GLU A 104 -6.10 -1.89 -5.78
N GLY A 105 -4.98 -1.18 -5.56
CA GLY A 105 -3.84 -1.11 -6.47
C GLY A 105 -4.05 -0.17 -7.65
N GLN A 106 -5.21 0.47 -7.76
CA GLN A 106 -5.59 1.25 -8.94
C GLN A 106 -5.02 2.66 -8.87
N TYR A 107 -4.60 3.17 -10.01
CA TYR A 107 -4.25 4.57 -10.21
C TYR A 107 -4.99 5.15 -11.41
N MET A 108 -5.11 6.48 -11.47
CA MET A 108 -5.77 7.17 -12.57
C MET A 108 -5.17 8.55 -12.79
N PHE A 109 -4.93 8.87 -14.06
CA PHE A 109 -4.70 10.23 -14.53
C PHE A 109 -5.94 10.72 -15.27
N THR A 110 -6.39 11.95 -14.99
CA THR A 110 -7.61 12.52 -15.55
C THR A 110 -7.33 13.83 -16.28
N GLY A 111 -8.26 14.27 -17.12
CA GLY A 111 -8.13 15.59 -17.75
C GLY A 111 -7.08 15.65 -18.85
N LEU A 112 -6.76 14.51 -19.48
CA LEU A 112 -5.75 14.45 -20.53
C LEU A 112 -6.34 14.93 -21.85
N THR A 113 -5.77 15.98 -22.41
CA THR A 113 -6.21 16.46 -23.73
C THR A 113 -5.82 15.45 -24.80
N GLY A 114 -6.74 15.15 -25.72
CA GLY A 114 -6.44 14.35 -26.92
C GLY A 114 -5.51 15.03 -27.93
N GLY A 115 -4.96 16.22 -27.60
CA GLY A 115 -3.97 16.92 -28.42
C GLY A 115 -2.56 16.33 -28.29
N ASN A 116 -2.24 15.72 -27.15
CA ASN A 116 -1.07 14.86 -26.99
C ASN A 116 -1.48 13.45 -27.41
N THR A 117 -0.94 12.98 -28.53
CA THR A 117 -1.25 11.65 -29.05
C THR A 117 -0.60 10.54 -28.24
N LYS A 118 0.42 10.85 -27.44
CA LYS A 118 1.20 9.90 -26.63
C LYS A 118 1.53 10.46 -25.25
N TYR A 119 1.50 9.56 -24.27
CA TYR A 119 1.95 9.77 -22.91
C TYR A 119 2.80 8.59 -22.46
N THR A 120 3.66 8.83 -21.48
CA THR A 120 4.48 7.81 -20.84
C THR A 120 4.07 7.68 -19.39
N VAL A 121 3.60 6.50 -18.99
CA VAL A 121 3.33 6.17 -17.59
C VAL A 121 4.55 5.50 -17.00
N GLU A 122 5.03 5.97 -15.87
CA GLU A 122 6.17 5.40 -15.14
C GLU A 122 5.72 4.98 -13.74
N VAL A 123 6.09 3.78 -13.34
CA VAL A 123 5.93 3.32 -11.95
C VAL A 123 7.27 3.46 -11.24
N VAL A 124 7.28 4.15 -10.11
CA VAL A 124 8.46 4.21 -9.25
C VAL A 124 8.43 3.04 -8.28
N ALA A 125 9.23 2.01 -8.54
CA ALA A 125 9.30 0.85 -7.66
C ALA A 125 9.72 1.26 -6.23
N PRO A 126 8.97 0.85 -5.19
CA PRO A 126 9.41 1.01 -3.81
C PRO A 126 10.74 0.31 -3.57
N SER A 127 11.48 0.74 -2.54
CA SER A 127 12.76 0.13 -2.19
C SER A 127 12.63 -1.39 -2.05
N SER A 128 13.53 -2.14 -2.71
CA SER A 128 13.58 -3.62 -2.75
C SER A 128 12.62 -4.31 -3.73
N TYR A 129 11.69 -3.58 -4.36
CA TYR A 129 10.90 -4.13 -5.46
C TYR A 129 11.63 -3.97 -6.80
N GLN A 130 11.37 -4.90 -7.70
CA GLN A 130 11.84 -4.90 -9.08
C GLN A 130 10.63 -4.90 -10.02
N HIS A 131 10.74 -4.24 -11.16
CA HIS A 131 9.76 -4.41 -12.24
C HIS A 131 9.91 -5.81 -12.83
N VAL A 132 8.80 -6.54 -12.94
CA VAL A 132 8.80 -7.91 -13.48
C VAL A 132 7.80 -8.12 -14.60
N SER A 133 6.73 -7.34 -14.64
CA SER A 133 5.73 -7.39 -15.69
C SER A 133 5.10 -6.02 -15.92
N SER A 134 4.60 -5.82 -17.13
CA SER A 134 3.78 -4.68 -17.52
C SER A 134 2.81 -5.16 -18.61
N THR A 135 1.91 -4.30 -19.03
CA THR A 135 1.01 -4.55 -20.17
C THR A 135 1.62 -4.28 -21.54
N ASP A 136 2.88 -3.82 -21.60
CA ASP A 136 3.58 -3.57 -22.85
C ASP A 136 4.63 -4.64 -23.18
N THR A 137 5.48 -4.34 -24.16
CA THR A 137 6.50 -5.28 -24.64
C THR A 137 7.85 -5.18 -23.90
N THR A 138 8.01 -4.22 -22.99
CA THR A 138 9.26 -3.94 -22.25
C THR A 138 9.06 -3.99 -20.73
N PRO A 139 8.58 -5.11 -20.16
CA PRO A 139 8.04 -5.18 -18.80
C PRO A 139 8.98 -4.85 -17.62
N LEU A 140 10.27 -4.69 -17.87
CA LEU A 140 11.30 -4.55 -16.83
C LEU A 140 11.76 -3.10 -16.64
N ASP A 141 11.34 -2.17 -17.50
CA ASP A 141 11.75 -0.76 -17.42
C ASP A 141 10.85 0.09 -16.51
N GLY A 142 9.70 -0.46 -16.08
CA GLY A 142 8.74 0.23 -15.23
C GLY A 142 7.95 1.32 -15.96
N ILE A 143 7.99 1.32 -17.29
CA ILE A 143 7.40 2.35 -18.13
C ILE A 143 6.40 1.70 -19.09
N THR A 144 5.35 2.42 -19.45
CA THR A 144 4.46 2.05 -20.55
C THR A 144 4.03 3.29 -21.33
N GLU A 145 4.28 3.29 -22.64
CA GLU A 145 3.81 4.33 -23.56
C GLU A 145 2.37 4.04 -23.99
N VAL A 146 1.50 5.04 -23.89
CA VAL A 146 0.09 4.91 -24.27
C VAL A 146 -0.35 6.02 -25.20
N SER A 147 -1.27 5.70 -26.10
CA SER A 147 -1.86 6.67 -27.02
C SER A 147 -3.27 7.05 -26.59
N VAL A 148 -3.51 8.34 -26.40
CA VAL A 148 -4.80 8.89 -25.96
C VAL A 148 -5.51 9.49 -27.17
N ILE A 149 -6.32 8.69 -27.86
CA ILE A 149 -6.98 9.07 -29.13
C ILE A 149 -8.48 8.83 -29.03
N GLY A 150 -9.25 9.84 -28.64
CA GLY A 150 -10.71 9.75 -28.72
C GLY A 150 -11.38 8.91 -27.64
N GLN A 151 -10.61 8.28 -26.74
CA GLN A 151 -11.11 7.37 -25.71
C GLN A 151 -10.16 7.26 -24.52
N ASN A 152 -10.69 6.78 -23.40
CA ASN A 152 -9.88 6.42 -22.23
C ASN A 152 -8.96 5.26 -22.56
N VAL A 153 -7.77 5.27 -21.95
CA VAL A 153 -6.85 4.14 -21.96
C VAL A 153 -7.01 3.41 -20.63
N THR A 154 -7.30 2.13 -20.68
CA THR A 154 -7.47 1.25 -19.51
C THR A 154 -6.44 0.13 -19.56
N GLU A 155 -6.34 -0.64 -18.48
CA GLU A 155 -5.46 -1.81 -18.39
C GLU A 155 -3.99 -1.45 -18.64
N VAL A 156 -3.53 -0.31 -18.12
CA VAL A 156 -2.10 0.04 -18.10
C VAL A 156 -1.53 -0.54 -16.80
N ASN A 157 -1.31 -1.85 -16.77
CA ASN A 157 -1.00 -2.54 -15.51
C ASN A 157 0.51 -2.81 -15.38
N PHE A 158 0.98 -2.84 -14.14
CA PHE A 158 2.38 -3.14 -13.81
C PHE A 158 2.46 -4.17 -12.69
N GLY A 159 3.39 -5.09 -12.81
CA GLY A 159 3.76 -6.04 -11.78
C GLY A 159 5.13 -5.69 -11.20
N LEU A 160 5.15 -5.56 -9.88
CA LEU A 160 6.36 -5.45 -9.10
C LEU A 160 6.56 -6.73 -8.32
N TYR A 161 7.78 -7.25 -8.33
CA TYR A 161 8.15 -8.36 -7.49
C TYR A 161 9.13 -7.90 -6.42
N PHE A 162 8.96 -8.46 -5.24
CA PHE A 162 9.94 -8.38 -4.19
C PHE A 162 10.50 -9.79 -3.99
N ASP A 163 11.76 -9.99 -4.34
CA ASP A 163 12.40 -11.27 -4.06
C ASP A 163 12.64 -11.36 -2.56
N LEU A 164 12.19 -12.47 -1.97
CA LEU A 164 12.17 -12.69 -0.53
C LEU A 164 13.49 -12.24 0.11
N CYS A 165 13.46 -11.32 1.09
CA CYS A 165 14.65 -10.97 1.87
C CYS A 165 15.06 -12.12 2.79
N TYR A 166 15.76 -13.10 2.25
CA TYR A 166 16.50 -14.08 3.02
C TYR A 166 17.94 -14.12 2.54
N LYS A 167 18.86 -14.25 3.48
CA LYS A 167 20.23 -14.60 3.15
C LYS A 167 20.23 -16.08 2.79
N THR A 168 20.79 -16.44 1.64
CA THR A 168 21.01 -17.84 1.31
C THR A 168 21.87 -18.49 2.39
N PRO A 169 21.54 -19.73 2.82
CA PRO A 169 22.31 -20.39 3.85
C PRO A 169 23.75 -20.62 3.35
N PRO A 170 24.78 -20.52 4.21
CA PRO A 170 26.11 -20.99 3.87
C PRO A 170 26.04 -22.49 3.53
N VAL A 171 26.22 -22.86 2.27
CA VAL A 171 26.13 -24.27 1.80
C VAL A 171 27.34 -25.13 2.18
N ILE A 172 28.37 -24.53 2.78
CA ILE A 172 29.67 -25.16 3.07
C ILE A 172 29.79 -25.78 4.47
N THR A 173 28.95 -25.37 5.42
CA THR A 173 28.90 -25.96 6.77
C THR A 173 27.45 -26.22 7.11
N GLY A 174 27.11 -27.48 7.42
CA GLY A 174 25.79 -27.81 7.95
C GLY A 174 25.46 -26.89 9.13
N GLY A 175 24.24 -26.34 9.16
CA GLY A 175 23.84 -25.41 10.20
C GLY A 175 23.97 -26.03 11.60
N LEU A 176 24.19 -25.18 12.61
CA LEU A 176 24.17 -25.63 14.01
C LEU A 176 22.74 -26.09 14.40
N PRO A 177 22.61 -27.05 15.34
CA PRO A 177 21.30 -27.43 15.85
C PRO A 177 20.51 -26.24 16.40
N THR A 178 19.23 -26.14 16.02
CA THR A 178 18.32 -25.13 16.59
C THR A 178 17.93 -25.57 18.00
N ASN A 179 18.41 -24.85 19.01
CA ASN A 179 18.24 -25.24 20.42
C ASN A 179 17.02 -24.61 21.10
N HIS A 180 16.36 -23.65 20.46
CA HIS A 180 15.16 -23.00 20.98
C HIS A 180 14.00 -23.19 20.01
N GLY A 181 12.80 -23.44 20.54
CA GLY A 181 11.62 -23.52 19.71
C GLY A 181 10.32 -23.65 20.47
N ILE A 182 9.22 -23.39 19.78
CA ILE A 182 7.85 -23.50 20.27
C ILE A 182 7.07 -24.38 19.29
N THR A 183 6.38 -25.42 19.80
CA THR A 183 5.53 -26.29 18.97
C THR A 183 4.20 -26.58 19.65
N ASN A 184 3.12 -26.59 18.87
CA ASN A 184 1.82 -27.10 19.30
C ASN A 184 1.57 -28.56 18.87
N LEU A 185 2.61 -29.28 18.43
CA LEU A 185 2.52 -30.68 18.01
C LEU A 185 2.95 -31.68 19.09
N GLY A 186 3.19 -31.22 20.31
CA GLY A 186 3.53 -32.07 21.46
C GLY A 186 4.89 -32.76 21.36
N ARG A 187 5.84 -32.20 20.60
CA ARG A 187 7.18 -32.80 20.39
C ARG A 187 8.29 -32.12 21.22
N ALA A 188 7.99 -30.98 21.84
CA ALA A 188 8.93 -30.31 22.75
C ALA A 188 9.25 -31.20 23.96
N GLY A 189 10.53 -31.39 24.25
CA GLY A 189 10.99 -32.10 25.45
C GLY A 189 10.67 -33.59 25.52
N LYS A 190 10.29 -34.22 24.39
CA LYS A 190 10.00 -35.67 24.35
C LYS A 190 11.27 -36.49 24.68
N ASP A 191 11.14 -37.53 25.50
CA ASP A 191 12.22 -38.49 25.76
C ASP A 191 12.71 -39.14 24.45
N ASN A 192 14.02 -39.12 24.21
CA ASN A 192 14.65 -39.49 22.94
C ASN A 192 14.12 -38.69 21.72
N GLY A 193 13.58 -37.51 21.94
CA GLY A 193 13.19 -36.56 20.89
C GLY A 193 14.38 -35.74 20.40
N ASN A 194 14.40 -35.44 19.10
CA ASN A 194 15.41 -34.57 18.47
C ASN A 194 14.80 -33.23 18.00
N TRP A 195 13.64 -32.85 18.53
CA TRP A 195 13.03 -31.56 18.23
C TRP A 195 13.46 -30.54 19.30
N PRO A 196 13.82 -29.28 18.95
CA PRO A 196 13.86 -28.70 17.60
C PRO A 196 15.18 -28.93 16.84
N MET A 197 16.18 -29.56 17.47
CA MET A 197 17.56 -29.71 17.00
C MET A 197 17.74 -30.40 15.63
N ILE A 198 16.77 -31.19 15.18
CA ILE A 198 16.70 -31.76 13.81
C ILE A 198 16.55 -30.67 12.73
N ARG A 199 16.13 -29.45 13.10
CA ARG A 199 16.23 -28.25 12.26
C ARG A 199 17.56 -27.59 12.57
N THR A 200 18.35 -27.34 11.54
CA THR A 200 19.67 -26.71 11.68
C THR A 200 19.68 -25.32 11.06
N GLY A 201 20.53 -24.43 11.57
CA GLY A 201 20.76 -23.10 11.00
C GLY A 201 19.79 -22.00 11.46
N ALA A 202 18.83 -22.30 12.33
CA ALA A 202 17.93 -21.30 12.90
C ALA A 202 18.26 -20.99 14.37
N TRP A 203 18.01 -19.75 14.78
CA TRP A 203 18.05 -19.36 16.19
C TRP A 203 16.81 -19.86 16.95
N THR A 204 15.67 -19.98 16.28
CA THR A 204 14.40 -20.41 16.87
C THR A 204 13.54 -21.14 15.84
N ALA A 205 12.91 -22.24 16.25
CA ALA A 205 11.93 -22.97 15.43
C ALA A 205 10.51 -22.76 15.97
N LEU A 206 9.57 -22.35 15.12
CA LEU A 206 8.14 -22.26 15.44
C LEU A 206 7.38 -23.29 14.59
N GLU A 207 6.57 -24.15 15.22
CA GLU A 207 5.91 -25.25 14.53
C GLU A 207 4.43 -25.39 14.91
N SER A 208 3.57 -25.42 13.89
CA SER A 208 2.13 -25.61 14.02
C SER A 208 1.54 -26.04 12.67
N LYS A 209 0.45 -26.82 12.70
CA LYS A 209 -0.29 -27.21 11.48
C LYS A 209 -1.41 -26.23 11.11
N THR A 210 -2.03 -25.61 12.10
CA THR A 210 -3.30 -24.86 11.92
C THR A 210 -3.38 -23.58 12.75
N LYS A 211 -2.40 -23.32 13.63
CA LYS A 211 -2.35 -22.12 14.47
C LYS A 211 -1.22 -21.21 13.98
N GLY A 212 -1.51 -19.93 13.80
CA GLY A 212 -0.50 -18.91 13.54
C GLY A 212 0.26 -18.52 14.81
N PHE A 213 1.40 -17.85 14.63
CA PHE A 213 2.08 -17.14 15.70
C PHE A 213 1.36 -15.80 15.94
N VAL A 214 0.81 -15.61 17.14
CA VAL A 214 0.10 -14.39 17.52
C VAL A 214 0.93 -13.66 18.56
N ILE A 215 1.32 -12.43 18.26
CA ILE A 215 1.98 -11.53 19.20
C ILE A 215 0.94 -10.65 19.90
N ASN A 216 1.32 -10.10 21.06
CA ASN A 216 0.46 -9.17 21.79
C ASN A 216 0.12 -7.96 20.92
N ARG A 217 -1.15 -7.57 20.93
CA ARG A 217 -1.70 -6.44 20.17
C ARG A 217 -2.00 -5.31 21.15
N VAL A 218 -1.41 -4.15 20.93
CA VAL A 218 -1.47 -3.00 21.86
C VAL A 218 -1.70 -1.73 21.06
N ALA A 219 -2.52 -0.80 21.56
CA ALA A 219 -2.71 0.51 20.93
C ALA A 219 -1.45 1.39 21.11
N ALA A 220 -1.18 2.36 20.21
CA ALA A 220 0.04 3.19 20.25
C ALA A 220 0.21 4.08 21.51
N ASN A 221 -0.68 4.00 22.49
CA ASN A 221 -0.56 4.72 23.76
C ASN A 221 0.53 4.14 24.68
N PHE A 222 1.65 3.63 24.15
CA PHE A 222 2.81 3.16 24.91
C PHE A 222 4.11 3.91 24.55
N GLU A 223 4.05 4.87 23.62
CA GLU A 223 5.20 5.69 23.21
C GLU A 223 4.88 7.19 23.40
N PRO A 224 5.81 8.02 23.92
CA PRO A 224 5.62 9.47 24.00
C PRO A 224 5.62 10.15 22.61
N PRO A 225 4.88 11.27 22.43
CA PRO A 225 4.01 11.92 23.41
C PRO A 225 2.65 11.21 23.50
N LEU A 226 2.27 10.84 24.73
CA LEU A 226 0.93 10.37 25.04
C LEU A 226 0.02 11.60 25.17
N ASP A 227 -1.24 11.48 24.72
CA ASP A 227 -2.25 12.50 25.01
C ASP A 227 -2.38 12.71 26.53
N ASP A 228 -2.65 13.96 26.93
CA ASP A 228 -2.62 14.43 28.32
C ASP A 228 -3.47 13.54 29.25
N GLY A 229 -2.78 12.78 30.12
CA GLY A 229 -3.37 11.92 31.14
C GLY A 229 -3.40 10.41 30.87
N GLN A 230 -2.96 9.92 29.70
CA GLN A 230 -2.92 8.47 29.44
C GLN A 230 -1.70 7.79 30.08
N ILE A 231 -1.93 6.65 30.75
CA ILE A 231 -0.86 5.77 31.25
C ILE A 231 -0.35 4.91 30.09
N PRO A 232 0.98 4.83 29.87
CA PRO A 232 1.53 3.99 28.84
C PRO A 232 1.10 2.52 29.02
N ALA A 233 0.62 1.87 27.96
CA ALA A 233 0.28 0.44 28.03
C ALA A 233 1.51 -0.45 28.32
N ILE A 234 2.73 0.05 28.06
CA ILE A 234 4.00 -0.60 28.37
C ILE A 234 4.89 0.43 29.07
N ILE A 235 5.13 0.24 30.37
CA ILE A 235 5.86 1.20 31.22
C ILE A 235 7.37 0.93 31.18
N GLU A 236 7.77 -0.34 31.10
CA GLU A 236 9.17 -0.77 31.11
C GLU A 236 9.46 -1.70 29.92
N PRO A 237 9.65 -1.16 28.70
CA PRO A 237 9.95 -1.99 27.54
C PRO A 237 11.37 -2.59 27.65
N ALA A 238 11.48 -3.88 27.32
CA ALA A 238 12.75 -4.58 27.27
C ALA A 238 13.28 -4.65 25.83
N LYS A 239 14.61 -4.53 25.64
CA LYS A 239 15.24 -4.65 24.32
C LYS A 239 14.85 -5.98 23.66
N GLY A 240 14.36 -5.91 22.42
CA GLY A 240 13.85 -7.06 21.66
C GLY A 240 12.38 -7.39 21.90
N MET A 241 11.67 -6.66 22.76
CA MET A 241 10.22 -6.81 22.94
C MET A 241 9.50 -6.52 21.62
N MET A 242 8.53 -7.37 21.27
CA MET A 242 7.75 -7.26 20.03
C MET A 242 6.26 -7.13 20.34
N VAL A 243 5.58 -6.21 19.66
CA VAL A 243 4.12 -6.02 19.74
C VAL A 243 3.54 -5.68 18.38
N TYR A 244 2.26 -5.96 18.17
CA TYR A 244 1.52 -5.41 17.03
C TYR A 244 0.81 -4.14 17.49
N ASP A 245 1.17 -3.00 16.91
CA ASP A 245 0.53 -1.71 17.16
C ASP A 245 -0.82 -1.68 16.43
N THR A 246 -1.93 -1.64 17.18
CA THR A 246 -3.28 -1.60 16.60
C THR A 246 -3.70 -0.23 16.10
N THR A 247 -3.02 0.83 16.50
CA THR A 247 -3.28 2.20 16.05
C THR A 247 -2.52 2.49 14.76
N ASN A 248 -1.23 2.15 14.72
CA ASN A 248 -0.36 2.36 13.55
C ASN A 248 -0.33 1.16 12.59
N HIS A 249 -1.00 0.06 12.93
CA HIS A 249 -1.14 -1.15 12.11
C HIS A 249 0.18 -1.81 11.69
N CYS A 250 1.19 -1.83 12.56
CA CYS A 250 2.48 -2.44 12.25
C CYS A 250 3.06 -3.30 13.38
N LEU A 251 3.95 -4.23 13.01
CA LEU A 251 4.82 -4.92 13.96
C LEU A 251 5.84 -3.91 14.51
N LYS A 252 5.92 -3.77 15.83
CA LYS A 252 6.91 -2.93 16.50
C LYS A 252 7.91 -3.78 17.29
N ILE A 253 9.18 -3.40 17.24
CA ILE A 253 10.26 -3.95 18.06
C ILE A 253 10.93 -2.83 18.85
N TYR A 254 11.13 -3.04 20.15
CA TYR A 254 11.89 -2.10 20.98
C TYR A 254 13.39 -2.36 20.86
N ASP A 255 14.17 -1.38 20.42
CA ASP A 255 15.62 -1.53 20.19
C ASP A 255 16.48 -1.32 21.47
N GLY A 256 15.84 -0.95 22.58
CA GLY A 256 16.49 -0.54 23.83
C GLY A 256 16.43 0.96 24.08
N VAL A 257 15.99 1.75 23.08
CA VAL A 257 15.85 3.21 23.16
C VAL A 257 14.44 3.62 22.73
N ALA A 258 13.96 3.12 21.59
CA ALA A 258 12.67 3.48 21.02
C ALA A 258 11.98 2.28 20.36
N TRP A 259 10.66 2.39 20.20
CA TRP A 259 9.89 1.46 19.39
C TRP A 259 10.09 1.75 17.90
N LYS A 260 10.39 0.70 17.12
CA LYS A 260 10.56 0.79 15.66
C LYS A 260 9.46 0.02 14.97
N CYS A 261 8.74 0.69 14.08
CA CYS A 261 7.69 0.13 13.25
C CYS A 261 8.32 -0.56 12.03
N PHE A 262 8.04 -1.85 11.87
CA PHE A 262 8.40 -2.63 10.69
C PHE A 262 7.24 -2.54 9.69
N ASN A 263 7.17 -1.42 9.00
CA ASN A 263 6.18 -1.13 7.95
C ASN A 263 6.80 -1.05 6.55
N VAL A 264 8.14 -1.03 6.45
CA VAL A 264 8.88 -1.09 5.19
C VAL A 264 9.61 -2.42 5.13
N GLN A 265 9.18 -3.29 4.23
CA GLN A 265 9.93 -4.49 3.91
C GLN A 265 11.19 -4.10 3.12
N SER A 266 12.37 -4.34 3.69
CA SER A 266 13.64 -3.99 3.04
C SER A 266 14.67 -5.11 3.16
N CYS A 267 15.52 -5.24 2.12
CA CYS A 267 16.70 -6.11 2.12
C CYS A 267 17.94 -5.23 2.31
N PRO A 268 18.33 -4.87 3.55
CA PRO A 268 19.54 -4.08 3.74
C PRO A 268 20.74 -4.82 3.13
N PRO A 269 21.55 -4.17 2.26
CA PRO A 269 22.80 -4.74 1.80
C PRO A 269 23.69 -4.99 3.02
N ILE A 270 24.32 -6.16 3.05
CA ILE A 270 25.14 -6.63 4.16
C ILE A 270 26.30 -5.65 4.35
N ASN A 271 26.48 -5.13 5.58
CA ASN A 271 27.76 -4.59 6.03
C ASN A 271 28.76 -5.74 6.24
#